data_AF-A0A1H8UYV4-F1
#
_entry.id   AF-A0A1H8UYV4-F1
#
_cell.length_a   1.000
_cell.length_b   1.000
_cell.length_c   1.000
_cell.angle_alpha   90.00
_cell.angle_beta   90.00
_cell.angle_gamma   90.00
#
_symmetry.space_group_name_H-M   'P 1'
#
loop_
_entity.id
_entity.type
_entity.pdbx_description
1 polymer ?
#
loop_
_entity_poly.entity_id
_entity_poly.type
_entity_poly.pdbx_seq_one_letter_code
_entity_poly.pdbx_strand_id
1 'polypeptide(L)'
;MEAMTSMIFMVPFTWAPDGWLSCRGQILNIQQYQAVYSLIGTMYGGNATTTFGLPNLSGRTAIGAGQSTVTPGTQYAVSSVYGTETTTLAAANLPPHVHPATFAPTMGSQNITIPAQTGPLKVALNVSNAPGGGAPGTGTVLGSGTSTSKIYAAYPPTAPNAMTALNDASTTVTGTPAIPQQTVAINTVTGGTVTVGANSGGTPFSTMQPSLALNFIITMFGLYPQRPN
;
A
#
# COMPACT_ATOMS: atom_id res chain seq x y z
N MET A 1 -48.79 46.54 -11.26
CA MET A 1 -49.04 45.11 -11.57
C MET A 1 -48.70 44.35 -10.31
N GLU A 2 -49.70 43.80 -9.64
CA GLU A 2 -49.54 43.08 -8.37
C GLU A 2 -48.78 41.77 -8.62
N ALA A 3 -47.78 41.46 -7.78
CA ALA A 3 -47.08 40.18 -7.84
C ALA A 3 -47.95 39.06 -7.24
N MET A 4 -47.71 37.81 -7.67
CA MET A 4 -48.40 36.65 -7.09
C MET A 4 -47.85 36.36 -5.69
N THR A 5 -48.69 35.93 -4.75
CA THR A 5 -48.27 35.52 -3.39
C THR A 5 -47.29 34.34 -3.47
N SER A 6 -46.25 34.34 -2.62
CA SER A 6 -45.19 33.33 -2.57
C SER A 6 -44.29 33.24 -3.82
N MET A 7 -44.31 34.26 -4.68
CA MET A 7 -43.37 34.42 -5.79
C MET A 7 -42.01 34.85 -5.25
N ILE A 8 -40.94 34.22 -5.74
CA ILE A 8 -39.56 34.58 -5.42
C ILE A 8 -38.96 35.36 -6.58
N PHE A 9 -38.25 36.45 -6.29
CA PHE A 9 -37.49 37.18 -7.29
C PHE A 9 -36.12 37.63 -6.78
N MET A 10 -35.22 37.88 -7.74
CA MET A 10 -33.86 38.35 -7.47
C MET A 10 -33.82 39.87 -7.47
N VAL A 11 -33.10 40.44 -6.51
CA VAL A 11 -32.92 41.89 -6.36
C VAL A 11 -31.46 42.26 -6.09
N PRO A 12 -30.99 43.41 -6.59
CA PRO A 12 -29.62 43.87 -6.36
C PRO A 12 -29.41 44.54 -5.00
N PHE A 13 -30.48 44.91 -4.29
CA PHE A 13 -30.41 45.63 -3.01
C PHE A 13 -30.52 44.68 -1.81
N THR A 14 -30.13 45.14 -0.62
CA THR A 14 -29.93 44.33 0.60
C THR A 14 -31.12 44.26 1.55
N TRP A 15 -32.24 44.87 1.19
CA TRP A 15 -33.47 44.96 1.99
C TRP A 15 -34.67 44.41 1.22
N ALA A 16 -35.78 44.13 1.90
CA ALA A 16 -37.03 43.74 1.26
C ALA A 16 -38.03 44.92 1.35
N PRO A 17 -38.68 45.33 0.25
CA PRO A 17 -39.72 46.34 0.28
C PRO A 17 -40.97 45.88 1.05
N ASP A 18 -41.84 46.83 1.37
CA ASP A 18 -43.11 46.52 2.03
C ASP A 18 -43.90 45.47 1.25
N GLY A 19 -44.40 44.47 1.99
CA GLY A 19 -45.07 43.30 1.44
C GLY A 19 -44.16 42.19 0.92
N TRP A 20 -42.85 42.32 1.11
CA TRP A 20 -41.86 41.30 0.78
C TRP A 20 -40.96 40.98 1.98
N LEU A 21 -40.40 39.77 1.99
CA LEU A 21 -39.39 39.37 2.98
C LEU A 21 -38.21 38.68 2.30
N SER A 22 -37.04 38.73 2.91
CA SER A 22 -35.84 38.07 2.37
C SER A 22 -35.86 36.56 2.58
N CYS A 23 -35.43 35.80 1.57
CA CYS A 23 -35.33 34.34 1.60
C CYS A 23 -34.11 33.87 2.40
N ARG A 24 -34.11 34.13 3.71
CA ARG A 24 -33.00 33.78 4.64
C ARG A 24 -33.41 32.76 5.71
N GLY A 25 -34.47 31.97 5.49
CA GLY A 25 -34.89 30.93 6.44
C GLY A 25 -35.65 31.44 7.66
N GLN A 26 -36.25 32.63 7.60
CA GLN A 26 -36.98 33.21 8.72
C GLN A 26 -38.20 32.34 9.08
N ILE A 27 -38.46 32.18 10.38
CA ILE A 27 -39.68 31.53 10.90
C ILE A 27 -40.73 32.61 11.17
N LEU A 28 -41.91 32.44 10.59
CA LEU A 28 -43.01 33.42 10.61
C LEU A 28 -44.27 32.82 11.22
N ASN A 29 -45.14 33.69 11.73
CA ASN A 29 -46.42 33.28 12.31
C ASN A 29 -47.46 33.03 11.20
N ILE A 30 -48.13 31.88 11.27
CA ILE A 30 -49.19 31.49 10.31
C ILE A 30 -50.35 32.48 10.33
N GLN A 31 -50.76 32.99 11.50
CA GLN A 31 -51.90 33.90 11.62
C GLN A 31 -51.69 35.21 10.86
N GLN A 32 -50.43 35.66 10.71
CA GLN A 32 -50.10 36.89 10.01
C GLN A 32 -49.98 36.69 8.49
N TYR A 33 -49.57 35.49 8.04
CA TYR A 33 -49.26 35.20 6.64
C TYR A 33 -49.96 33.93 6.15
N GLN A 34 -51.27 33.85 6.38
CA GLN A 34 -52.08 32.67 6.06
C GLN A 34 -52.03 32.29 4.58
N ALA A 35 -52.05 33.28 3.68
CA ALA A 35 -52.00 33.07 2.23
C ALA A 35 -50.66 32.47 1.75
N VAL A 36 -49.55 32.86 2.38
CA VAL A 36 -48.24 32.26 2.08
C VAL A 36 -48.20 30.82 2.62
N TYR A 37 -48.64 30.62 3.86
CA TYR A 37 -48.68 29.31 4.49
C TYR A 37 -49.54 28.30 3.71
N SER A 38 -50.68 28.69 3.16
CA SER A 38 -51.51 27.77 2.37
C SER A 38 -50.85 27.31 1.06
N LEU A 39 -49.81 28.00 0.59
CA LEU A 39 -49.05 27.65 -0.60
C LEU A 39 -47.79 26.83 -0.29
N ILE A 40 -46.99 27.26 0.68
CA ILE A 40 -45.69 26.63 0.98
C ILE A 40 -45.73 25.71 2.22
N GLY A 41 -46.80 25.73 3.00
CA GLY A 41 -46.93 24.93 4.22
C GLY A 41 -45.72 25.08 5.14
N THR A 42 -45.21 23.95 5.63
CA THR A 42 -44.00 23.87 6.44
C THR A 42 -42.80 23.31 5.69
N MET A 43 -42.81 23.36 4.35
CA MET A 43 -41.75 22.71 3.56
C MET A 43 -40.35 23.26 3.90
N TYR A 44 -40.25 24.52 4.34
CA TYR A 44 -39.01 25.17 4.78
C TYR A 44 -38.88 25.34 6.31
N GLY A 45 -39.67 24.62 7.10
CA GLY A 45 -39.61 24.62 8.58
C GLY A 45 -40.87 25.16 9.27
N GLY A 46 -40.78 25.36 10.59
CA GLY A 46 -41.91 25.71 11.46
C GLY A 46 -42.59 24.50 12.10
N ASN A 47 -43.69 24.73 12.81
CA ASN A 47 -44.37 23.71 13.62
C ASN A 47 -45.78 23.32 13.10
N ALA A 48 -46.14 23.79 11.89
CA ALA A 48 -47.42 23.50 11.21
C ALA A 48 -48.69 23.97 11.93
N THR A 49 -48.56 24.62 13.08
CA THR A 49 -49.69 25.00 13.95
C THR A 49 -49.71 26.50 14.18
N THR A 50 -48.58 27.08 14.59
CA THR A 50 -48.43 28.52 14.82
C THR A 50 -47.40 29.16 13.90
N THR A 51 -46.44 28.39 13.38
CA THR A 51 -45.33 28.92 12.58
C THR A 51 -45.01 28.09 11.34
N PHE A 52 -44.43 28.77 10.35
CA PHE A 52 -43.86 28.20 9.13
C PHE A 52 -42.54 28.88 8.78
N GLY A 53 -41.70 28.23 7.98
CA GLY A 53 -40.43 28.78 7.51
C GLY A 53 -40.47 29.31 6.08
N LEU A 54 -39.64 30.31 5.80
CA LEU A 54 -39.32 30.76 4.44
C LEU A 54 -38.12 29.98 3.86
N PRO A 55 -37.95 29.94 2.53
CA PRO A 55 -36.73 29.42 1.91
C PRO A 55 -35.48 30.10 2.46
N ASN A 56 -34.38 29.36 2.56
CA ASN A 56 -33.05 29.92 2.82
C ASN A 56 -32.17 29.73 1.58
N LEU A 57 -31.89 30.84 0.89
CA LEU A 57 -31.04 30.90 -0.30
C LEU A 57 -29.67 31.54 -0.02
N SER A 58 -29.32 31.74 1.25
CA SER A 58 -27.99 32.26 1.62
C SER A 58 -26.91 31.21 1.31
N GLY A 59 -25.94 31.54 0.46
CA GLY A 59 -24.90 30.61 0.00
C GLY A 59 -25.41 29.53 -0.96
N ARG A 60 -26.59 29.74 -1.58
CA ARG A 60 -27.23 28.72 -2.41
C ARG A 60 -27.75 29.31 -3.71
N THR A 61 -27.61 28.56 -4.80
CA THR A 61 -28.23 28.87 -6.08
C THR A 61 -29.52 28.09 -6.23
N ALA A 62 -30.60 28.74 -6.68
CA ALA A 62 -31.84 28.06 -6.98
C ALA A 62 -31.68 27.15 -8.21
N ILE A 63 -32.21 25.93 -8.14
CA ILE A 63 -32.24 24.96 -9.24
C ILE A 63 -33.67 24.55 -9.54
N GLY A 64 -33.93 24.09 -10.77
CA GLY A 64 -35.23 23.55 -11.14
C GLY A 64 -35.53 22.23 -10.43
N ALA A 65 -36.72 22.12 -9.83
CA ALA A 65 -37.20 20.86 -9.27
C ALA A 65 -37.64 19.89 -10.39
N GLY A 66 -37.59 18.59 -10.10
CA GLY A 66 -37.98 17.54 -11.04
C GLY A 66 -36.84 16.60 -11.41
N GLN A 67 -37.08 15.76 -12.40
CA GLN A 67 -36.10 14.79 -12.87
C GLN A 67 -35.02 15.46 -13.71
N SER A 68 -33.76 15.18 -13.40
CA SER A 68 -32.63 15.67 -14.20
C SER A 68 -32.60 14.95 -15.55
N THR A 69 -32.60 15.72 -16.63
CA THR A 69 -32.39 15.18 -17.99
C THR A 69 -30.91 14.92 -18.28
N VAL A 70 -30.00 15.59 -17.55
CA VAL A 70 -28.54 15.49 -17.72
C VAL A 70 -27.97 14.34 -16.90
N THR A 71 -28.56 14.04 -15.74
CA THR A 71 -28.12 12.97 -14.84
C THR A 71 -29.27 11.99 -14.62
N PRO A 72 -29.40 10.96 -15.46
CA PRO A 72 -30.48 9.98 -15.36
C PRO A 72 -30.59 9.38 -13.96
N GLY A 73 -31.82 9.24 -13.46
CA GLY A 73 -32.09 8.72 -12.12
C GLY A 73 -31.98 9.74 -10.98
N THR A 74 -31.51 10.97 -11.24
CA THR A 74 -31.47 12.03 -10.22
C THR A 74 -32.80 12.80 -10.21
N GLN A 75 -33.42 12.92 -9.04
CA GLN A 75 -34.63 13.71 -8.81
C GLN A 75 -34.35 14.83 -7.80
N TYR A 76 -34.58 16.07 -8.22
CA TYR A 76 -34.51 17.26 -7.36
C TYR A 76 -35.89 17.52 -6.74
N ALA A 77 -36.06 17.15 -5.48
CA ALA A 77 -37.27 17.41 -4.72
C ALA A 77 -37.32 18.88 -4.28
N VAL A 78 -38.52 19.45 -4.28
CA VAL A 78 -38.76 20.80 -3.75
C VAL A 78 -38.35 20.84 -2.27
N SER A 79 -37.79 21.97 -1.82
CA SER A 79 -37.32 22.20 -0.46
C SER A 79 -36.14 21.33 0.02
N SER A 80 -35.53 20.56 -0.88
CA SER A 80 -34.32 19.81 -0.56
C SER A 80 -33.07 20.62 -0.91
N VAL A 81 -32.01 20.46 -0.10
CA VAL A 81 -30.72 21.13 -0.30
C VAL A 81 -29.77 20.15 -0.99
N TYR A 82 -29.12 20.61 -2.06
CA TYR A 82 -28.21 19.80 -2.86
C TYR A 82 -26.85 20.50 -3.02
N GLY A 83 -25.80 19.71 -3.23
CA GLY A 83 -24.44 20.19 -3.47
C GLY A 83 -23.66 20.57 -2.21
N THR A 84 -22.39 20.90 -2.41
CA THR A 84 -21.47 21.42 -1.38
C THR A 84 -20.62 22.55 -1.97
N GLU A 85 -20.26 23.54 -1.15
CA GLU A 85 -19.40 24.65 -1.59
C GLU A 85 -17.92 24.23 -1.71
N THR A 86 -17.53 23.21 -0.95
CA THR A 86 -16.19 22.63 -0.95
C THR A 86 -16.26 21.13 -1.10
N THR A 87 -15.29 20.56 -1.81
CA THR A 87 -15.11 19.10 -1.92
C THR A 87 -13.70 18.73 -1.47
N THR A 88 -13.60 17.67 -0.65
CA THR A 88 -12.32 17.08 -0.25
C THR A 88 -12.00 15.92 -1.17
N LEU A 89 -10.82 15.93 -1.79
CA LEU A 89 -10.42 14.84 -2.68
C LEU A 89 -9.98 13.61 -1.87
N ALA A 90 -10.79 12.56 -1.88
CA ALA A 90 -10.45 11.27 -1.31
C ALA A 90 -9.76 10.37 -2.35
N ALA A 91 -9.05 9.33 -1.90
CA ALA A 91 -8.44 8.34 -2.80
C ALA A 91 -9.47 7.68 -3.74
N ALA A 92 -10.71 7.51 -3.29
CA ALA A 92 -11.81 6.98 -4.12
C ALA A 92 -12.24 7.92 -5.27
N ASN A 93 -11.89 9.21 -5.21
CA ASN A 93 -12.17 10.19 -6.26
C ASN A 93 -11.07 10.22 -7.34
N LEU A 94 -9.98 9.47 -7.15
CA LEU A 94 -8.88 9.37 -8.11
C LEU A 94 -9.02 8.08 -8.93
N PRO A 95 -8.81 8.12 -10.26
CA PRO A 95 -8.67 6.91 -11.04
C PRO A 95 -7.58 5.98 -10.47
N PRO A 96 -7.70 4.65 -10.69
CA PRO A 96 -6.63 3.72 -10.38
C PRO A 96 -5.32 4.20 -11.03
N HIS A 97 -4.30 4.39 -10.21
CA HIS A 97 -2.97 4.82 -10.64
C HIS A 97 -1.91 4.07 -9.85
N VAL A 98 -0.70 4.01 -10.38
CA VAL A 98 0.44 3.32 -9.76
C VAL A 98 1.58 4.31 -9.54
N HIS A 99 2.32 4.13 -8.45
CA HIS A 99 3.55 4.85 -8.18
C HIS A 99 4.72 3.88 -8.33
N PRO A 100 5.73 4.16 -9.17
CA PRO A 100 6.92 3.34 -9.23
C PRO A 100 7.66 3.44 -7.89
N ALA A 101 7.78 2.32 -7.18
CA ALA A 101 8.59 2.24 -5.98
C ALA A 101 10.06 2.06 -6.37
N THR A 102 10.93 2.91 -5.83
CA THR A 102 12.38 2.71 -5.95
C THR A 102 12.87 2.04 -4.67
N PHE A 103 13.48 0.86 -4.81
CA PHE A 103 14.16 0.20 -3.71
C PHE A 103 15.60 0.69 -3.64
N ALA A 104 16.00 1.22 -2.48
CA ALA A 104 17.38 1.59 -2.20
C ALA A 104 18.04 0.48 -1.37
N PRO A 105 18.83 -0.43 -1.98
CA PRO A 105 19.45 -1.52 -1.25
C PRO A 105 20.53 -0.98 -0.29
N THR A 106 20.52 -1.48 0.93
CA THR A 106 21.68 -1.39 1.82
C THR A 106 22.55 -2.62 1.59
N MET A 107 23.76 -2.39 1.12
CA MET A 107 24.75 -3.44 0.93
C MET A 107 25.48 -3.71 2.24
N GLY A 108 25.66 -4.98 2.59
CA GLY A 108 26.38 -5.39 3.78
C GLY A 108 27.15 -6.68 3.55
N SER A 109 28.16 -6.90 4.39
CA SER A 109 28.98 -8.10 4.33
C SER A 109 28.30 -9.23 5.08
N GLN A 110 28.03 -10.34 4.39
CA GLN A 110 27.54 -11.57 5.00
C GLN A 110 28.65 -12.62 4.94
N ASN A 111 28.87 -13.27 6.08
CA ASN A 111 29.86 -14.33 6.19
C ASN A 111 29.24 -15.65 5.75
N ILE A 112 29.72 -16.19 4.64
CA ILE A 112 29.39 -17.56 4.23
C ILE A 112 30.45 -18.49 4.79
N THR A 113 29.98 -19.47 5.56
CA THR A 113 30.82 -20.58 6.02
C THR A 113 30.86 -21.63 4.94
N ILE A 114 32.03 -21.83 4.35
CA ILE A 114 32.31 -22.98 3.48
C ILE A 114 32.76 -24.11 4.41
N PRO A 115 31.94 -25.16 4.59
CA PRO A 115 32.28 -26.26 5.50
C PRO A 115 33.57 -26.93 5.03
N ALA A 116 34.35 -27.44 5.98
CA ALA A 116 35.59 -28.12 5.66
C ALA A 116 35.31 -29.37 4.82
N GLN A 117 36.10 -29.58 3.76
CA GLN A 117 35.95 -30.75 2.90
C GLN A 117 36.93 -31.85 3.33
N THR A 118 36.39 -33.01 3.69
CA THR A 118 37.18 -34.22 3.91
C THR A 118 37.49 -34.87 2.56
N GLY A 119 38.77 -35.07 2.27
CA GLY A 119 39.24 -35.75 1.06
C GLY A 119 40.42 -36.67 1.37
N PRO A 120 40.75 -37.62 0.48
CA PRO A 120 41.86 -38.54 0.68
C PRO A 120 43.19 -37.77 0.71
N LEU A 121 43.94 -37.89 1.81
CA LEU A 121 45.29 -37.34 1.92
C LEU A 121 46.27 -38.22 1.12
N LYS A 122 46.95 -37.64 0.12
CA LYS A 122 48.08 -38.31 -0.54
C LYS A 122 49.30 -38.26 0.38
N VAL A 123 49.56 -39.34 1.09
CA VAL A 123 50.78 -39.51 1.90
C VAL A 123 51.86 -40.15 1.04
N ALA A 124 52.96 -39.42 0.78
CA ALA A 124 54.16 -40.00 0.20
C ALA A 124 55.01 -40.60 1.33
N LEU A 125 55.28 -41.91 1.26
CA LEU A 125 56.23 -42.57 2.15
C LEU A 125 57.61 -42.53 1.48
N ASN A 126 58.53 -41.71 2.00
CA ASN A 126 59.92 -41.73 1.56
C ASN A 126 60.63 -42.92 2.20
N VAL A 127 60.74 -44.02 1.46
CA VAL A 127 61.59 -45.15 1.83
C VAL A 127 62.95 -44.94 1.16
N SER A 128 64.00 -44.71 1.93
CA SER A 128 65.37 -44.67 1.43
C SER A 128 66.11 -45.95 1.82
N ASN A 129 66.79 -46.56 0.85
CA ASN A 129 67.73 -47.64 1.11
C ASN A 129 68.97 -47.03 1.78
N ALA A 130 69.21 -47.33 3.05
CA ALA A 130 70.52 -47.12 3.64
C ALA A 130 71.47 -48.23 3.12
N PRO A 131 72.58 -47.91 2.44
CA PRO A 131 73.55 -48.92 2.04
C PRO A 131 74.26 -49.43 3.31
N GLY A 132 73.85 -50.59 3.83
CA GLY A 132 74.49 -51.16 5.02
C GLY A 132 73.75 -52.25 5.80
N GLY A 133 72.54 -52.67 5.42
CA GLY A 133 71.86 -53.78 6.11
C GLY A 133 72.17 -55.12 5.46
N GLY A 134 72.88 -56.01 6.15
CA GLY A 134 73.04 -57.41 5.72
C GLY A 134 71.67 -58.06 5.47
N ALA A 135 71.61 -59.00 4.52
CA ALA A 135 70.40 -59.75 4.25
C ALA A 135 69.88 -60.39 5.55
N PRO A 136 68.56 -60.34 5.85
CA PRO A 136 68.02 -60.98 7.04
C PRO A 136 68.39 -62.47 7.03
N GLY A 137 68.93 -62.96 8.15
CA GLY A 137 69.27 -64.36 8.33
C GLY A 137 68.03 -65.25 8.30
N THR A 138 68.23 -66.54 8.08
CA THR A 138 67.16 -67.55 8.00
C THR A 138 66.21 -67.44 9.20
N GLY A 139 64.94 -67.13 8.94
CA GLY A 139 63.89 -67.01 9.97
C GLY A 139 63.69 -65.60 10.57
N THR A 140 64.43 -64.58 10.11
CA THR A 140 64.22 -63.19 10.55
C THR A 140 63.40 -62.39 9.53
N VAL A 141 62.44 -61.59 10.01
CA VAL A 141 61.67 -60.64 9.19
C VAL A 141 61.94 -59.21 9.66
N LEU A 142 61.93 -58.24 8.75
CA LEU A 142 62.27 -56.84 9.00
C LEU A 142 61.17 -56.04 9.77
N GLY A 143 60.47 -56.71 10.68
CA GLY A 143 59.48 -56.12 11.58
C GLY A 143 58.26 -57.02 11.79
N SER A 144 57.88 -57.25 13.05
CA SER A 144 56.58 -57.82 13.43
C SER A 144 55.63 -56.68 13.76
N GLY A 145 54.63 -56.48 12.91
CA GLY A 145 53.58 -55.50 13.10
C GLY A 145 52.29 -56.02 12.48
N THR A 146 51.16 -55.60 13.01
CA THR A 146 49.86 -56.22 12.73
C THR A 146 49.22 -55.80 11.39
N SER A 147 49.93 -55.10 10.48
CA SER A 147 49.41 -54.64 9.18
C SER A 147 50.51 -54.21 8.17
N THR A 148 50.26 -54.36 6.85
CA THR A 148 51.22 -54.74 5.78
C THR A 148 51.56 -53.77 4.61
N SER A 149 52.66 -53.02 4.71
CA SER A 149 53.27 -52.34 3.55
C SER A 149 54.35 -53.23 2.92
N LYS A 150 54.36 -53.40 1.58
CA LYS A 150 55.35 -54.26 0.90
C LYS A 150 56.48 -53.47 0.25
N ILE A 151 57.74 -53.81 0.55
CA ILE A 151 58.95 -53.18 0.00
C ILE A 151 59.88 -54.18 -0.73
N TYR A 152 59.56 -55.49 -0.85
CA TYR A 152 60.51 -56.47 -1.42
C TYR A 152 59.98 -57.36 -2.55
N ALA A 153 60.90 -57.73 -3.45
CA ALA A 153 60.83 -58.85 -4.39
C ALA A 153 61.42 -60.12 -3.73
N ALA A 154 60.82 -61.29 -3.99
CA ALA A 154 61.16 -62.54 -3.34
C ALA A 154 62.53 -63.13 -3.76
N TYR A 155 63.16 -63.88 -2.85
CA TYR A 155 64.26 -64.82 -3.07
C TYR A 155 63.79 -66.21 -2.59
N PRO A 156 64.04 -67.37 -3.25
CA PRO A 156 65.15 -67.71 -4.18
C PRO A 156 64.75 -67.78 -5.68
N PRO A 157 65.71 -67.98 -6.63
CA PRO A 157 65.66 -67.45 -7.99
C PRO A 157 64.83 -68.24 -9.04
N THR A 158 63.94 -69.15 -8.63
CA THR A 158 63.18 -69.98 -9.59
C THR A 158 61.80 -69.44 -9.96
N ALA A 159 61.41 -68.26 -9.47
CA ALA A 159 60.20 -67.58 -9.91
C ALA A 159 60.48 -66.08 -10.13
N PRO A 160 60.81 -65.64 -11.36
CA PRO A 160 60.91 -64.23 -11.67
C PRO A 160 59.52 -63.62 -11.50
N ASN A 161 59.40 -62.61 -10.65
CA ASN A 161 58.27 -61.66 -10.60
C ASN A 161 57.02 -62.09 -9.81
N ALA A 162 57.08 -63.13 -8.97
CA ALA A 162 55.99 -63.43 -8.04
C ALA A 162 56.07 -62.51 -6.81
N MET A 163 55.45 -61.33 -6.86
CA MET A 163 55.25 -60.51 -5.66
C MET A 163 54.26 -61.22 -4.73
N THR A 164 54.71 -61.67 -3.55
CA THR A 164 53.81 -62.24 -2.54
C THR A 164 53.07 -61.15 -1.82
N ALA A 165 51.74 -61.23 -1.79
CA ALA A 165 50.94 -60.20 -1.17
C ALA A 165 50.95 -60.30 0.37
N LEU A 166 51.65 -59.40 1.09
CA LEU A 166 51.28 -59.12 2.48
C LEU A 166 49.87 -58.47 2.51
N ASN A 167 48.95 -59.09 3.21
CA ASN A 167 47.54 -58.75 3.36
C ASN A 167 47.31 -57.68 4.44
N ASP A 168 46.65 -56.56 4.11
CA ASP A 168 46.19 -55.44 4.98
C ASP A 168 47.20 -54.48 5.64
N ALA A 169 47.79 -53.51 4.93
CA ALA A 169 48.39 -52.30 5.54
C ALA A 169 47.31 -51.29 5.84
N SER A 170 47.20 -50.90 7.10
CA SER A 170 46.58 -49.64 7.46
C SER A 170 47.56 -48.80 8.27
N THR A 171 47.78 -47.57 7.83
CA THR A 171 48.25 -46.47 8.68
C THR A 171 47.03 -45.63 9.05
N THR A 172 46.88 -45.26 10.32
CA THR A 172 45.85 -44.31 10.72
C THR A 172 46.33 -42.90 10.39
N VAL A 173 45.84 -42.33 9.30
CA VAL A 173 46.04 -40.91 9.01
C VAL A 173 45.06 -40.11 9.86
N THR A 174 45.47 -39.69 11.05
CA THR A 174 44.75 -38.64 11.79
C THR A 174 45.20 -37.29 11.27
N GLY A 175 44.28 -36.51 10.69
CA GLY A 175 44.59 -35.18 10.18
C GLY A 175 43.35 -34.29 10.10
N THR A 176 43.59 -32.99 10.25
CA THR A 176 42.63 -31.93 9.91
C THR A 176 42.18 -32.04 8.45
N PRO A 177 40.98 -31.54 8.08
CA PRO A 177 40.49 -31.56 6.71
C PRO A 177 41.53 -31.07 5.70
N ALA A 178 41.60 -31.69 4.52
CA ALA A 178 42.56 -31.32 3.48
C ALA A 178 42.42 -29.85 3.05
N ILE A 179 41.21 -29.29 3.21
CA ILE A 179 40.93 -27.86 3.10
C ILE A 179 40.21 -27.42 4.38
N PRO A 180 40.80 -26.50 5.18
CA PRO A 180 40.17 -26.00 6.40
C PRO A 180 38.90 -25.21 6.08
N GLN A 181 37.99 -25.10 7.06
CA GLN A 181 36.79 -24.25 6.95
C GLN A 181 37.21 -22.82 6.58
N GLN A 182 36.55 -22.26 5.58
CA GLN A 182 36.78 -20.88 5.17
C GLN A 182 35.54 -20.03 5.47
N THR A 183 35.79 -18.79 5.88
CA THR A 183 34.76 -17.76 5.95
C THR A 183 35.03 -16.76 4.84
N VAL A 184 34.10 -16.67 3.89
CA VAL A 184 34.16 -15.69 2.82
C VAL A 184 33.13 -14.61 3.08
N ALA A 185 33.60 -13.37 3.13
CA ALA A 185 32.76 -12.19 3.17
C ALA A 185 32.25 -11.90 1.76
N ILE A 186 30.93 -12.02 1.55
CA ILE A 186 30.30 -11.62 0.29
C ILE A 186 29.46 -10.37 0.56
N ASN A 187 29.57 -9.39 -0.33
CA ASN A 187 28.74 -8.19 -0.27
C ASN A 187 27.36 -8.54 -0.83
N THR A 188 26.34 -8.60 0.03
CA THR A 188 24.96 -8.90 -0.37
C THR A 188 24.05 -7.75 0.02
N VAL A 189 22.83 -7.74 -0.52
CA VAL A 189 21.78 -6.87 0.02
C VAL A 189 21.40 -7.41 1.39
N THR A 190 21.62 -6.63 2.45
CA THR A 190 21.29 -7.00 3.84
C THR A 190 20.02 -6.32 4.35
N GLY A 191 19.52 -5.34 3.60
CA GLY A 191 18.29 -4.63 3.88
C GLY A 191 18.10 -3.51 2.88
N GLY A 192 17.24 -2.56 3.21
CA GLY A 192 17.01 -1.38 2.40
C GLY A 192 15.68 -0.73 2.75
N THR A 193 15.45 0.44 2.17
CA THR A 193 14.20 1.17 2.33
C THR A 193 13.45 1.17 1.01
N VAL A 194 12.14 0.97 1.08
CA VAL A 194 11.23 1.26 -0.02
C VAL A 194 10.55 2.57 0.30
N THR A 195 10.79 3.59 -0.52
CA THR A 195 10.10 4.88 -0.38
C THR A 195 9.03 4.96 -1.46
N VAL A 196 7.78 5.13 -1.03
CA VAL A 196 6.66 5.51 -1.89
C VAL A 196 6.26 6.91 -1.47
N GLY A 197 6.10 7.83 -2.44
CA GLY A 197 5.65 9.19 -2.14
C GLY A 197 4.32 9.14 -1.38
N ALA A 198 4.17 9.96 -0.34
CA ALA A 198 2.93 10.00 0.41
C ALA A 198 1.76 10.38 -0.52
N ASN A 199 0.64 9.66 -0.44
CA ASN A 199 -0.64 10.20 -0.89
C ASN A 199 -0.91 11.42 -0.01
N SER A 200 -0.64 12.63 -0.52
CA SER A 200 -0.98 13.84 0.22
C SER A 200 -2.48 13.80 0.51
N GLY A 201 -2.84 13.90 1.79
CA GLY A 201 -4.25 13.98 2.19
C GLY A 201 -4.87 15.17 1.46
N GLY A 202 -5.89 14.92 0.65
CA GLY A 202 -6.44 15.93 -0.25
C GLY A 202 -6.83 17.19 0.52
N THR A 203 -6.26 18.33 0.15
CA THR A 203 -6.72 19.62 0.65
C THR A 203 -8.09 19.91 0.03
N PRO A 204 -9.08 20.41 0.79
CA PRO A 204 -10.35 20.84 0.22
C PRO A 204 -10.13 21.86 -0.89
N PHE A 205 -10.83 21.70 -2.02
CA PHE A 205 -10.87 22.71 -3.08
C PHE A 205 -12.29 23.24 -3.24
N SER A 206 -12.39 24.50 -3.66
CA SER A 206 -13.68 25.14 -3.94
C SER A 206 -14.29 24.53 -5.19
N THR A 207 -15.57 24.15 -5.10
CA THR A 207 -16.38 23.71 -6.24
C THR A 207 -17.33 24.80 -6.72
N MET A 208 -17.23 26.01 -6.18
CA MET A 208 -18.07 27.13 -6.59
C MET A 208 -17.70 27.62 -7.99
N GLN A 209 -18.70 27.68 -8.86
CA GLN A 209 -18.60 28.38 -10.13
C GLN A 209 -18.49 29.89 -9.90
N PRO A 210 -17.82 30.64 -10.80
CA PRO A 210 -17.85 32.10 -10.78
C PRO A 210 -19.31 32.59 -10.75
N SER A 211 -19.68 33.31 -9.69
CA SER A 211 -21.06 33.74 -9.46
C SER A 211 -21.10 35.14 -8.85
N LEU A 212 -22.18 35.87 -9.15
CA LEU A 212 -22.48 37.16 -8.54
C LEU A 212 -23.68 36.99 -7.61
N ALA A 213 -23.49 37.34 -6.33
CA ALA A 213 -24.55 37.22 -5.34
C ALA A 213 -25.61 38.32 -5.52
N LEU A 214 -26.86 37.90 -5.73
CA LEU A 214 -28.05 38.74 -5.64
C LEU A 214 -28.88 38.31 -4.43
N ASN A 215 -29.68 39.23 -3.88
CA ASN A 215 -30.61 38.88 -2.82
C ASN A 215 -31.88 38.28 -3.42
N PHE A 216 -32.50 37.38 -2.67
CA PHE A 216 -33.79 36.79 -3.01
C PHE A 216 -34.83 37.26 -2.01
N ILE A 217 -35.97 37.70 -2.51
CA ILE A 217 -37.11 38.10 -1.68
C ILE A 217 -38.40 37.42 -2.16
N ILE A 218 -39.34 37.21 -1.25
CA ILE A 218 -40.61 36.48 -1.46
C ILE A 218 -41.81 37.34 -1.10
N THR A 219 -42.87 37.29 -1.94
CA THR A 219 -44.09 38.08 -1.74
C THR A 219 -44.86 37.54 -0.56
N MET A 220 -45.09 38.41 0.41
CA MET A 220 -45.93 38.11 1.56
C MET A 220 -47.39 38.50 1.35
N PHE A 221 -47.63 39.52 0.51
CA PHE A 221 -48.97 39.98 0.13
C PHE A 221 -49.00 40.18 -1.39
N GLY A 222 -49.96 39.55 -2.06
CA GLY A 222 -50.10 39.61 -3.52
C GLY A 222 -51.32 38.85 -4.01
N LEU A 223 -51.45 38.68 -5.32
CA LEU A 223 -52.54 37.90 -5.92
C LEU A 223 -52.37 36.41 -5.58
N TYR A 224 -53.40 35.79 -5.01
CA TYR A 224 -53.35 34.37 -4.67
C TYR A 224 -53.38 33.51 -5.95
N PRO A 225 -52.40 32.60 -6.17
CA PRO A 225 -52.40 31.74 -7.34
C PRO A 225 -53.56 30.73 -7.27
N GLN A 226 -54.42 30.73 -8.27
CA GLN A 226 -55.44 29.71 -8.43
C GLN A 226 -54.80 28.43 -8.98
N ARG A 227 -55.06 27.30 -8.34
CA ARG A 227 -54.64 26.00 -8.89
C ARG A 227 -55.47 25.72 -10.15
N PRO A 228 -54.86 25.33 -11.28
CA PRO A 228 -55.61 24.84 -12.43
C PRO A 228 -56.49 23.66 -11.99
N ASN A 229 -57.75 23.66 -12.43
CA ASN A 229 -58.68 22.55 -12.23
C ASN A 229 -58.23 21.31 -12.99
#